data_AF-A0A0D2YG25-F1
#
_entry.id   AF-A0A0D2YG25-F1
#
_cell.length_a   1.000
_cell.length_b   1.000
_cell.length_c   1.000
_cell.angle_alpha   90.00
_cell.angle_beta   90.00
_cell.angle_gamma   90.00
#
_symmetry.space_group_name_H-M   'P 1'
#
loop_
_entity.id
_entity.type
_entity.pdbx_description
1 polymer ?
#
loop_
_entity_poly.entity_id
_entity_poly.type
_entity_poly.pdbx_seq_one_letter_code
_entity_poly.pdbx_strand_id
1 'polypeptide(L)'
;MQASLVVNVIYAAAIDKRIKAAIIQCPAVSGEVRSLAFKDRIPTLLEDRRHITSGLDPPTVPLIAADRESSDPTTTNAMFPTKDAYDLMSLQKTCGSRWENHITSQTQLHMLSFEGQSMIHRVSPTPLLFVVPGNDVLFLLHSALSFDIGRQRFCASKPGYCLKPTLY
;
A
#
# COMPACT_ATOMS: atom_id res chain seq x y z
N MET A 1 15.95 11.33 -3.45
CA MET A 1 15.72 10.22 -2.51
C MET A 1 14.42 9.55 -2.96
N GLN A 2 14.53 8.50 -3.77
CA GLN A 2 13.36 7.83 -4.32
C GLN A 2 12.57 7.19 -3.18
N ALA A 3 11.31 7.58 -3.01
CA ALA A 3 10.39 6.85 -2.17
C ALA A 3 10.19 5.46 -2.81
N SER A 4 11.01 4.49 -2.39
CA SER A 4 10.73 3.07 -2.60
C SER A 4 9.49 2.74 -1.79
N LEU A 5 8.31 3.05 -2.34
CA LEU A 5 6.98 2.73 -1.81
C LEU A 5 6.70 1.21 -1.80
N VAL A 6 7.73 0.38 -1.99
CA VAL A 6 7.64 -1.08 -2.10
C VAL A 6 8.74 -1.77 -1.27
N VAL A 7 9.15 -1.19 -0.14
CA VAL A 7 9.71 -2.03 0.94
C VAL A 7 8.53 -2.52 1.76
N ASN A 8 7.94 -3.63 1.33
CA ASN A 8 6.89 -4.26 2.11
C ASN A 8 7.52 -5.04 3.27
N VAL A 9 7.15 -4.65 4.50
CA VAL A 9 7.57 -5.28 5.75
C VAL A 9 7.34 -6.80 5.75
N ILE A 10 6.34 -7.30 5.01
CA ILE A 10 6.07 -8.74 4.82
C ILE A 10 7.25 -9.42 4.13
N TYR A 11 7.76 -8.87 3.02
CA TYR A 11 8.93 -9.43 2.33
C TYR A 11 10.18 -9.37 3.20
N ALA A 12 10.37 -8.24 3.89
CA ALA A 12 11.50 -8.09 4.80
C ALA A 12 11.47 -9.17 5.90
N ALA A 13 10.34 -9.35 6.60
CA ALA A 13 10.21 -10.35 7.66
C ALA A 13 10.22 -11.81 7.15
N ALA A 14 9.79 -12.03 5.90
CA ALA A 14 9.87 -13.33 5.25
C ALA A 14 11.31 -13.73 4.91
N ILE A 15 12.12 -12.78 4.42
CA ILE A 15 13.48 -13.04 3.91
C ILE A 15 14.54 -12.87 5.01
N ASP A 16 14.48 -11.78 5.77
CA ASP A 16 15.47 -11.44 6.79
C ASP A 16 15.06 -11.92 8.18
N LYS A 17 15.59 -13.07 8.58
CA LYS A 17 15.33 -13.70 9.89
C LYS A 17 16.03 -13.02 11.07
N ARG A 18 16.76 -11.93 10.84
CA ARG A 18 17.26 -11.06 11.92
C ARG A 18 16.13 -10.22 12.51
N ILE A 19 15.07 -9.95 11.75
CA ILE A 19 13.88 -9.24 12.22
C ILE A 19 13.19 -10.07 13.30
N LYS A 20 13.09 -9.50 14.51
CA LYS A 20 12.57 -10.20 15.70
C LYS A 20 11.07 -10.03 15.90
N ALA A 21 10.46 -9.02 15.28
CA ALA A 21 9.02 -8.81 15.23
C ALA A 21 8.70 -7.85 14.08
N ALA A 22 7.50 -7.96 13.51
CA ALA A 22 7.00 -7.07 12.47
C ALA A 22 5.59 -6.59 12.83
N ILE A 23 5.36 -5.29 12.68
CA ILE A 23 4.03 -4.68 12.81
C ILE A 23 3.71 -4.05 11.45
N ILE A 24 2.55 -4.38 10.89
CA ILE A 24 2.08 -3.83 9.62
C ILE A 24 0.70 -3.21 9.80
N GLN A 25 0.54 -1.98 9.31
CA GLN A 25 -0.70 -1.23 9.38
C GLN A 25 -1.19 -0.94 7.96
N CYS A 26 -2.43 -1.31 7.66
CA CYS A 26 -3.05 -1.15 6.34
C CYS A 26 -2.09 -1.47 5.16
N PRO A 27 -1.42 -2.64 5.16
CA PRO A 27 -0.53 -2.98 4.07
C PRO A 27 -1.32 -3.30 2.80
N ALA A 28 -0.87 -2.80 1.65
CA ALA A 28 -1.22 -3.44 0.39
C ALA A 28 -0.60 -4.85 0.36
N VAL A 29 -1.43 -5.88 0.27
CA VAL A 29 -0.97 -7.29 0.30
C VAL A 29 -0.93 -7.95 -1.06
N SER A 30 -1.75 -7.50 -2.01
CA SER A 30 -1.80 -8.07 -3.36
C SER A 30 -2.03 -6.98 -4.40
N GLY A 31 -1.19 -6.99 -5.43
CA GLY A 31 -1.31 -6.17 -6.62
C GLY A 31 -2.44 -6.65 -7.52
N GLU A 32 -2.80 -7.93 -7.50
CA GLU A 32 -3.95 -8.48 -8.24
C GLU A 32 -5.26 -7.82 -7.79
N VAL A 33 -5.53 -7.82 -6.48
CA VAL A 33 -6.73 -7.16 -5.92
C VAL A 33 -6.76 -5.69 -6.31
N ARG A 34 -5.61 -5.03 -6.31
CA ARG A 34 -5.48 -3.62 -6.67
C ARG A 34 -5.61 -3.39 -8.18
N SER A 35 -5.22 -4.35 -9.02
CA SER A 35 -5.24 -4.24 -10.48
C SER A 35 -6.63 -3.97 -11.03
N LEU A 36 -7.68 -4.42 -10.35
CA LEU A 36 -9.08 -4.14 -10.71
C LEU A 36 -9.38 -2.64 -10.76
N ALA A 37 -8.85 -1.86 -9.80
CA ALA A 37 -9.01 -0.41 -9.76
C ALA A 37 -8.12 0.32 -10.78
N PHE A 38 -7.11 -0.36 -11.34
CA PHE A 38 -6.14 0.20 -12.28
C PHE A 38 -6.27 -0.37 -13.69
N LYS A 39 -7.28 -1.20 -13.96
CA LYS A 39 -7.42 -1.98 -15.20
C LYS A 39 -7.25 -1.14 -16.46
N ASP A 40 -7.80 0.07 -16.47
CA ASP A 40 -7.81 0.97 -17.62
C ASP A 40 -6.43 1.63 -17.84
N ARG A 41 -5.57 1.64 -16.82
CA ARG A 41 -4.20 2.18 -16.85
C ARG A 41 -3.16 1.13 -17.22
N ILE A 42 -3.46 -0.16 -17.06
CA ILE A 42 -2.50 -1.25 -17.32
C ILE A 42 -1.90 -1.18 -18.74
N PRO A 43 -2.68 -0.95 -19.82
CA PRO A 43 -2.11 -0.85 -21.17
C PRO A 43 -1.05 0.27 -21.29
N THR A 44 -1.33 1.44 -20.73
CA THR A 44 -0.39 2.57 -20.71
C THR A 44 0.86 2.25 -19.90
N LEU A 45 0.72 1.61 -18.73
CA LEU A 45 1.88 1.22 -17.91
C LEU A 45 2.80 0.23 -18.63
N LEU A 46 2.25 -0.67 -19.44
CA LEU A 46 3.04 -1.62 -20.23
C LEU A 46 3.76 -0.92 -21.39
N GLU A 47 3.14 0.08 -22.02
CA GLU A 47 3.79 0.90 -23.04
C GLU A 47 4.90 1.78 -22.46
N ASP A 48 4.65 2.41 -21.31
CA ASP A 48 5.66 3.18 -20.56
C ASP A 48 6.88 2.32 -20.23
N ARG A 49 6.68 1.04 -19.88
CA ARG A 49 7.78 0.10 -19.66
C ARG A 49 8.63 -0.10 -20.92
N ARG A 50 8.02 -0.13 -22.11
CA ARG A 50 8.75 -0.23 -23.39
C ARG A 50 9.56 1.02 -23.64
N HIS A 51 8.98 2.21 -23.44
CA HIS A 51 9.69 3.48 -23.56
C HIS A 51 10.94 3.55 -22.66
N ILE A 52 10.80 3.14 -21.40
CA ILE A 52 11.94 3.08 -20.46
C ILE A 52 13.02 2.12 -20.97
N THR A 53 12.63 0.95 -21.47
CA THR A 53 13.58 -0.05 -22.01
C THR A 53 14.30 0.48 -23.26
N SER A 54 13.69 1.39 -24.01
CA SER A 54 14.28 2.10 -25.14
C SER A 54 15.17 3.28 -24.75
N GLY A 55 15.36 3.55 -23.45
CA GLY A 55 16.23 4.61 -22.95
C GLY A 55 15.58 5.98 -22.79
N LEU A 56 14.24 6.07 -22.89
CA LEU A 56 13.50 7.30 -22.62
C LEU A 56 13.27 7.50 -21.11
N ASP A 57 13.05 8.75 -20.72
CA ASP A 57 12.78 9.09 -19.31
C ASP A 57 11.48 8.44 -18.81
N PRO A 58 11.44 7.94 -17.56
CA PRO A 58 10.25 7.32 -16.99
C PRO A 58 9.10 8.32 -16.88
N PRO A 59 7.92 8.02 -17.47
CA PRO A 59 6.74 8.84 -17.27
C PRO A 59 6.36 8.91 -15.79
N THR A 60 5.77 10.03 -15.38
CA THR A 60 5.32 10.26 -14.01
C THR A 60 3.83 10.54 -13.95
N VAL A 61 3.22 10.18 -12.83
CA VAL A 61 1.84 10.53 -12.49
C VAL A 61 1.77 11.17 -11.10
N PRO A 62 0.78 12.04 -10.83
CA PRO A 62 0.57 12.57 -9.50
C PRO A 62 0.25 11.46 -8.48
N LEU A 63 0.78 11.60 -7.26
CA LEU A 63 0.45 10.69 -6.16
C LEU A 63 -0.96 10.96 -5.61
N ILE A 64 -1.30 12.23 -5.43
CA ILE A 64 -2.63 12.75 -5.07
C ILE A 64 -3.06 13.83 -6.07
N ALA A 65 -4.33 14.22 -6.03
CA ALA A 65 -4.84 15.38 -6.77
C ALA A 65 -4.08 16.67 -6.39
N ALA A 66 -4.15 17.68 -7.27
CA ALA A 66 -3.47 18.97 -7.06
C ALA A 66 -4.08 19.75 -5.88
N ASP A 67 -5.39 19.63 -5.72
CA ASP A 67 -6.20 20.26 -4.68
C ASP A 67 -7.30 19.30 -4.21
N ARG A 68 -7.98 19.68 -3.13
CA ARG A 68 -9.00 18.83 -2.50
C ARG A 68 -10.24 18.73 -3.37
N GLU A 69 -10.56 19.77 -4.11
CA GLU A 69 -11.76 19.89 -4.95
C GLU A 69 -11.63 19.02 -6.22
N SER A 70 -10.44 18.95 -6.80
CA SER A 70 -10.09 18.06 -7.92
C SER A 70 -9.86 16.61 -7.51
N SER A 71 -10.07 16.25 -6.25
CA SER A 71 -9.99 14.86 -5.79
C SER A 71 -11.27 14.08 -6.14
N ASP A 72 -11.31 13.52 -7.35
CA ASP A 72 -12.40 12.70 -7.87
C ASP A 72 -11.88 11.43 -8.58
N PRO A 73 -12.23 10.22 -8.12
CA PRO A 73 -11.83 8.96 -8.75
C PRO A 73 -12.27 8.78 -10.20
N THR A 74 -13.30 9.48 -10.66
CA THR A 74 -13.86 9.34 -12.00
C THR A 74 -13.18 10.23 -13.04
N THR A 75 -12.55 11.32 -12.60
CA THR A 75 -12.00 12.36 -13.50
C THR A 75 -10.50 12.59 -13.30
N THR A 76 -9.93 12.24 -12.14
CA THR A 76 -8.55 12.58 -11.80
C THR A 76 -7.58 11.42 -11.99
N ASN A 77 -6.62 11.63 -12.88
CA ASN A 77 -5.56 10.67 -13.21
C ASN A 77 -4.42 10.70 -12.16
N ALA A 78 -4.72 10.45 -10.88
CA ALA A 78 -3.74 10.34 -9.79
C ALA A 78 -3.68 8.91 -9.23
N MET A 79 -2.61 8.56 -8.51
CA MET A 79 -2.48 7.24 -7.85
C MET A 79 -3.53 7.04 -6.77
N PHE A 80 -3.79 8.08 -5.98
CA PHE A 80 -4.85 8.14 -4.97
C PHE A 80 -5.72 9.37 -5.21
N PRO A 81 -6.77 9.26 -6.05
CA PRO A 81 -7.59 10.41 -6.46
C PRO A 81 -8.68 10.79 -5.45
N THR A 82 -8.66 10.28 -4.23
CA THR A 82 -9.70 10.52 -3.21
C THR A 82 -9.38 11.70 -2.30
N LYS A 83 -10.43 12.36 -1.80
CA LYS A 83 -10.31 13.48 -0.84
C LYS A 83 -9.58 13.07 0.44
N ASP A 84 -9.88 11.88 0.97
CA ASP A 84 -9.21 11.37 2.17
C ASP A 84 -7.69 11.20 1.96
N ALA A 85 -7.28 10.77 0.76
CA ALA A 85 -5.86 10.67 0.42
C ALA A 85 -5.21 12.06 0.32
N TYR A 86 -5.89 13.03 -0.28
CA TYR A 86 -5.42 14.41 -0.31
C TYR A 86 -5.23 14.98 1.10
N ASP A 87 -6.23 14.81 1.98
CA ASP A 87 -6.22 15.31 3.36
C ASP A 87 -5.08 14.67 4.17
N LEU A 88 -4.93 13.34 4.09
CA LEU A 88 -3.87 12.60 4.78
C LEU A 88 -2.47 13.02 4.32
N MET A 89 -2.25 13.06 3.00
CA MET A 89 -0.94 13.36 2.43
C MET A 89 -0.57 14.84 2.63
N SER A 90 -1.55 15.74 2.62
CA SER A 90 -1.37 17.15 2.97
C SER A 90 -0.94 17.32 4.43
N LEU A 91 -1.55 16.56 5.36
CA LEU A 91 -1.14 16.55 6.75
C LEU A 91 0.32 16.08 6.91
N GLN A 92 0.76 15.06 6.18
CA GLN A 92 2.15 14.57 6.26
C GLN A 92 3.19 15.65 5.95
N LYS A 93 2.90 16.61 5.06
CA LYS A 93 3.80 17.74 4.79
C LYS A 93 3.99 18.61 6.03
N THR A 94 2.95 18.79 6.84
CA THR A 94 3.02 19.55 8.10
C THR A 94 3.84 18.83 9.17
N CYS A 95 3.95 17.51 9.10
CA CYS A 95 4.76 16.68 10.00
C CYS A 95 6.25 16.57 9.58
N GLY A 96 6.71 17.40 8.64
CA GLY A 96 8.12 17.42 8.20
C GLY A 96 8.50 16.34 7.19
N SER A 97 7.51 15.67 6.56
CA SER A 97 7.78 14.70 5.51
C SER A 97 8.41 15.36 4.27
N ARG A 98 9.40 14.70 3.68
CA ARG A 98 10.09 15.14 2.46
C ARG A 98 9.67 14.27 1.29
N TRP A 99 8.65 14.71 0.56
CA TRP A 99 8.16 14.04 -0.65
C TRP A 99 7.62 15.06 -1.65
N GLU A 100 7.59 14.67 -2.92
CA GLU A 100 7.04 15.43 -4.02
C GLU A 100 5.82 14.71 -4.59
N ASN A 101 4.85 15.46 -5.13
CA ASN A 101 3.59 14.89 -5.59
C ASN A 101 3.69 14.22 -6.97
N HIS A 102 4.61 13.26 -7.11
CA HIS A 102 4.71 12.45 -8.31
C HIS A 102 5.29 11.06 -7.97
N ILE A 103 4.91 10.08 -8.76
CA ILE A 103 5.51 8.73 -8.80
C ILE A 103 5.77 8.35 -10.26
N THR A 104 6.71 7.44 -10.49
CA THR A 104 6.94 6.93 -11.86
C THR A 104 5.92 5.86 -12.23
N SER A 105 5.68 5.67 -13.53
CA SER A 105 4.92 4.53 -14.04
C SER A 105 5.52 3.19 -13.61
N GLN A 106 6.85 3.12 -13.43
CA GLN A 106 7.51 1.93 -12.91
C GLN A 106 7.09 1.59 -11.46
N THR A 107 6.92 2.60 -10.60
CA THR A 107 6.41 2.39 -9.24
C THR A 107 4.99 1.82 -9.27
N GLN A 108 4.13 2.31 -10.15
CA GLN A 108 2.78 1.75 -10.33
C GLN A 108 2.84 0.29 -10.80
N LEU A 109 3.69 -0.01 -11.78
CA LEU A 109 3.85 -1.37 -12.29
C LEU A 109 4.36 -2.33 -11.20
N HIS A 110 5.37 -1.93 -10.42
CA HIS A 110 5.87 -2.73 -9.29
C HIS A 110 4.79 -2.97 -8.24
N MET A 111 3.97 -1.97 -7.97
CA MET A 111 2.86 -2.08 -7.03
C MET A 111 1.79 -3.06 -7.54
N LEU A 112 1.48 -3.09 -8.84
CA LEU A 112 0.55 -4.07 -9.42
C LEU A 112 1.13 -5.48 -9.52
N SER A 113 2.46 -5.60 -9.58
CA SER A 113 3.16 -6.90 -9.60
C SER A 113 3.50 -7.42 -8.20
N PHE A 114 3.18 -6.64 -7.15
CA PHE A 114 3.53 -6.96 -5.78
C PHE A 114 2.59 -8.01 -5.19
N GLU A 115 3.13 -9.11 -4.65
CA GLU A 115 2.30 -10.19 -4.09
C GLU A 115 2.77 -10.61 -2.69
N GLY A 116 2.52 -9.74 -1.71
CA GLY A 116 2.87 -9.94 -0.30
C GLY A 116 2.07 -11.05 0.38
N GLN A 117 0.82 -11.27 0.00
CA GLN A 117 -0.01 -12.36 0.52
C GLN A 117 0.67 -13.71 0.35
N SER A 118 1.28 -13.95 -0.80
CA SER A 118 2.02 -15.18 -1.08
C SER A 118 3.21 -15.41 -0.14
N MET A 119 3.76 -14.36 0.48
CA MET A 119 4.95 -14.44 1.33
C MET A 119 4.63 -14.59 2.82
N ILE A 120 3.38 -14.42 3.25
CA ILE A 120 3.02 -14.39 4.68
C ILE A 120 3.35 -15.70 5.40
N HIS A 121 3.15 -16.85 4.75
CA HIS A 121 3.51 -18.15 5.34
C HIS A 121 5.02 -18.26 5.66
N ARG A 122 5.86 -17.50 4.95
CA ARG A 122 7.31 -17.47 5.17
C ARG A 122 7.73 -16.51 6.27
N VAL A 123 6.84 -15.69 6.83
CA VAL A 123 7.19 -14.77 7.92
C VAL A 123 7.56 -15.53 9.19
N SER A 124 6.92 -16.67 9.44
CA SER A 124 7.28 -17.59 10.53
C SER A 124 8.79 -17.88 10.57
N PRO A 125 9.43 -17.94 11.76
CA PRO A 125 8.85 -17.84 13.11
C PRO A 125 8.69 -16.40 13.64
N THR A 126 8.95 -15.37 12.83
CA THR A 126 8.89 -13.97 13.26
C THR A 126 7.46 -13.60 13.67
N PRO A 127 7.24 -13.09 14.91
CA PRO A 127 5.97 -12.54 15.33
C PRO A 127 5.50 -11.44 14.38
N LEU A 128 4.25 -11.53 13.92
CA LEU A 128 3.62 -10.58 13.01
C LEU A 128 2.33 -10.05 13.64
N LEU A 129 2.23 -8.73 13.76
CA LEU A 129 1.00 -8.02 14.11
C LEU A 129 0.44 -7.31 12.88
N PHE A 130 -0.78 -7.63 12.51
CA PHE A 130 -1.48 -7.05 11.37
C PHE A 130 -2.61 -6.15 11.87
N VAL A 131 -2.52 -4.84 11.59
CA VAL A 131 -3.47 -3.81 12.03
C VAL A 131 -4.27 -3.32 10.83
N VAL A 132 -5.59 -3.55 10.85
CA VAL A 132 -6.51 -3.14 9.78
C VAL A 132 -7.65 -2.32 10.39
N PRO A 133 -7.90 -1.09 9.90
CA PRO A 133 -9.09 -0.34 10.29
C PRO A 133 -10.37 -1.07 9.83
N GLY A 134 -11.38 -1.15 10.69
CA GLY A 134 -12.62 -1.86 10.36
C GLY A 134 -13.42 -1.26 9.19
N ASN A 135 -13.17 0.00 8.83
CA ASN A 135 -13.85 0.72 7.75
C ASN A 135 -12.89 1.10 6.61
N ASP A 136 -11.86 0.29 6.38
CA ASP A 136 -10.92 0.54 5.30
C ASP A 136 -11.56 0.20 3.95
N VAL A 137 -11.70 1.22 3.09
CA VAL A 137 -12.26 1.07 1.74
C VAL A 137 -11.20 0.77 0.68
N LEU A 138 -9.92 0.98 1.00
CA LEU A 138 -8.79 0.67 0.13
C LEU A 138 -8.28 -0.75 0.36
N PHE A 139 -8.42 -1.24 1.60
CA PHE A 139 -8.08 -2.60 2.00
C PHE A 139 -9.36 -3.42 2.21
N LEU A 140 -9.68 -4.30 1.27
CA LEU A 140 -10.81 -5.23 1.42
C LEU A 140 -10.53 -6.17 2.61
N LEU A 141 -11.36 -6.10 3.65
CA LEU A 141 -11.29 -6.94 4.85
C LEU A 141 -11.17 -8.45 4.55
N HIS A 142 -11.73 -8.90 3.42
CA HIS A 142 -11.63 -10.29 2.96
C HIS A 142 -10.18 -10.74 2.74
N SER A 143 -9.31 -9.84 2.27
CA SER A 143 -7.88 -10.13 2.13
C SER A 143 -7.23 -10.39 3.48
N ALA A 144 -7.58 -9.65 4.54
CA ALA A 144 -7.11 -9.92 5.90
C ALA A 144 -7.62 -11.25 6.47
N LEU A 145 -8.91 -11.56 6.28
CA LEU A 145 -9.53 -12.78 6.81
C LEU A 145 -8.99 -14.06 6.17
N SER A 146 -8.50 -13.98 4.92
CA SER A 146 -7.82 -15.10 4.27
C SER A 146 -6.49 -15.50 4.94
N PHE A 147 -5.96 -14.68 5.86
CA PHE A 147 -4.74 -14.96 6.62
C PHE A 147 -4.97 -15.66 7.96
N ASP A 148 -6.10 -16.33 8.17
CA ASP A 148 -6.34 -17.14 9.37
C ASP A 148 -5.51 -18.44 9.35
N ILE A 149 -4.18 -18.29 9.40
CA ILE A 149 -3.20 -19.37 9.47
C ILE A 149 -2.68 -19.41 10.92
N GLY A 150 -3.39 -20.16 11.75
CA GLY A 150 -2.85 -21.05 12.78
C GLY A 150 -2.01 -20.51 13.95
N ARG A 151 -1.64 -19.22 14.04
CA ARG A 151 -0.95 -18.66 15.23
C ARG A 151 -0.81 -17.13 15.30
N GLN A 152 -1.33 -16.38 14.32
CA GLN A 152 -1.19 -14.91 14.26
C GLN A 152 -2.48 -14.24 14.76
N ARG A 153 -2.37 -13.33 15.75
CA ARG A 153 -3.54 -12.62 16.29
C ARG A 153 -3.89 -11.44 15.40
N PHE A 154 -5.11 -11.44 14.87
CA PHE A 154 -5.70 -10.30 14.17
C PHE A 154 -6.42 -9.40 15.18
N CYS A 155 -6.09 -8.10 15.19
CA CYS A 155 -6.83 -7.10 15.96
C CYS A 155 -7.64 -6.22 15.00
N ALA A 156 -8.90 -6.59 14.78
CA ALA A 156 -9.87 -5.73 14.11
C ALA A 156 -10.44 -4.74 15.14
N SER A 157 -10.25 -3.43 14.95
CA SER A 157 -10.99 -2.45 15.73
C SER A 157 -12.43 -2.38 15.21
N LYS A 158 -13.40 -2.86 16.00
CA LYS A 158 -14.80 -2.48 15.81
C LYS A 158 -14.95 -0.98 16.13
N PRO A 159 -15.80 -0.23 15.40
CA PRO A 159 -16.10 1.14 15.80
C PRO A 159 -16.70 1.13 17.21
N GLY A 160 -16.01 1.79 18.15
CA GLY A 160 -16.49 1.98 19.52
C GLY A 160 -15.75 1.27 20.66
N TYR A 161 -14.68 0.51 20.42
CA TYR A 161 -13.93 -0.13 21.53
C TYR A 161 -12.48 0.36 21.62
N CYS A 162 -12.25 1.19 22.64
CA CYS A 162 -10.93 1.56 23.14
C CYS A 162 -10.26 0.31 23.74
N LEU A 163 -9.07 -0.05 23.24
CA LEU A 163 -8.26 -1.14 23.78
C LEU A 163 -7.89 -0.82 25.24
N LYS A 164 -8.46 -1.55 26.21
CA LYS A 164 -7.86 -1.62 27.55
C LYS A 164 -6.58 -2.46 27.45
N PRO A 165 -5.43 -1.96 27.93
CA PRO A 165 -4.19 -2.71 27.90
C PRO A 165 -4.30 -3.87 28.88
N THR A 166 -4.24 -5.11 28.39
CA THR A 166 -3.97 -6.26 29.24
C THR A 166 -2.48 -6.53 29.14
N LEU A 167 -1.75 -6.05 30.14
CA LEU A 167 -0.38 -6.44 30.43
C LEU A 167 -0.37 -7.93 30.79
N TYR A 168 0.46 -8.70 30.09
CA TYR A 168 1.19 -9.86 30.61
C TYR A 168 2.51 -9.99 29.84
#